data_AF-A0A8H7ALW3-F1
#
_entry.id   AF-A0A8H7ALW3-F1
#
_cell.length_a   1.000
_cell.length_b   1.000
_cell.length_c   1.000
_cell.angle_alpha   90.00
_cell.angle_beta   90.00
_cell.angle_gamma   90.00
#
_symmetry.space_group_name_H-M   'P 1'
#
loop_
_entity.id
_entity.type
_entity.pdbx_description
1 polymer ?
#
loop_
_entity_poly.entity_id
_entity_poly.type
_entity_poly.pdbx_seq_one_letter_code
_entity_poly.pdbx_strand_id
1 'polypeptide(L)'
;MGSGYATAWGVFVTIRWGLVMVPVNAMEATSSAFVGHAWGAWRRKVGIDFRRAKAKREDVLRIMRPALVSVIIILIIEVPLCIFMSLFGCQRFAFYLSGSEKAAAVTAHMWQTIDWCYIFYGVSTQLASILLATRPKWYLYQSLVSNFAYVLPWAIVCQVVDLNAEDAWTYHSLVFGGSLVFSFFDILLVLMLWAWRLVKRQDAFGSVPRQLGR
;
A
#
# COMPACT_ATOMS: atom_id res chain seq x y z
N MET A 1 10.61 -25.53 13.12
CA MET A 1 9.19 -25.14 13.16
C MET A 1 8.51 -25.40 11.80
N GLY A 2 8.51 -26.62 11.25
CA GLY A 2 8.20 -26.85 9.83
C GLY A 2 6.70 -26.83 9.47
N SER A 3 5.97 -27.90 9.82
CA SER A 3 4.58 -28.08 9.38
C SER A 3 3.59 -27.19 10.14
N GLY A 4 3.70 -27.10 11.48
CA GLY A 4 2.75 -26.32 12.29
C GLY A 4 2.79 -24.82 12.02
N TYR A 5 3.97 -24.27 11.71
CA TYR A 5 4.12 -22.87 11.30
C TYR A 5 3.56 -22.65 9.89
N ALA A 6 3.83 -23.55 8.94
CA ALA A 6 3.29 -23.42 7.57
C ALA A 6 1.75 -23.42 7.58
N THR A 7 1.13 -24.27 8.40
CA THR A 7 -0.31 -24.26 8.62
C THR A 7 -0.78 -22.94 9.26
N ALA A 8 -0.11 -22.48 10.33
CA ALA A 8 -0.45 -21.22 10.98
C ALA A 8 -0.33 -20.01 10.03
N TRP A 9 0.71 -19.97 9.20
CA TRP A 9 0.89 -18.95 8.18
C TRP A 9 -0.21 -19.00 7.12
N GLY A 10 -0.59 -20.19 6.65
CA GLY A 10 -1.70 -20.37 5.72
C GLY A 10 -3.03 -19.87 6.30
N VAL A 11 -3.28 -20.14 7.57
CA VAL A 11 -4.47 -19.66 8.29
C VAL A 11 -4.43 -18.14 8.44
N PHE A 12 -3.31 -17.57 8.88
CA PHE A 12 -3.09 -16.13 8.96
C PHE A 12 -3.38 -15.44 7.62
N VAL A 13 -2.78 -15.94 6.53
CA VAL A 13 -3.00 -15.44 5.16
C VAL A 13 -4.47 -15.55 4.78
N THR A 14 -5.13 -16.65 5.10
CA THR A 14 -6.56 -16.84 4.79
C THR A 14 -7.43 -15.81 5.52
N ILE A 15 -7.18 -15.57 6.81
CA ILE A 15 -7.90 -14.55 7.58
C ILE A 15 -7.63 -13.17 6.98
N ARG A 16 -6.35 -12.80 6.82
CA ARG A 16 -5.98 -11.46 6.37
C ARG A 16 -6.47 -11.17 4.96
N TRP A 17 -6.19 -12.05 4.00
CA TRP A 17 -6.55 -11.84 2.60
C TRP A 17 -8.03 -12.08 2.33
N GLY A 18 -8.65 -13.05 3.00
CA GLY A 18 -10.06 -13.38 2.82
C GLY A 18 -11.02 -12.42 3.51
N LEU A 19 -10.73 -12.01 4.75
CA LEU A 19 -11.61 -11.14 5.53
C LEU A 19 -11.29 -9.66 5.31
N VAL A 20 -10.01 -9.28 5.33
CA VAL A 20 -9.63 -7.86 5.42
C VAL A 20 -9.20 -7.28 4.08
N MET A 21 -8.42 -8.02 3.28
CA MET A 21 -7.95 -7.47 2.00
C MET A 21 -9.04 -7.35 0.94
N VAL A 22 -10.10 -8.16 1.00
CA VAL A 22 -11.24 -8.06 0.08
C VAL A 22 -11.87 -6.65 0.09
N PRO A 23 -12.33 -6.10 1.24
CA PRO A 23 -12.87 -4.75 1.27
C PRO A 23 -11.82 -3.67 0.97
N VAL A 24 -10.56 -3.86 1.37
CA VAL A 24 -9.46 -2.93 1.05
C VAL A 24 -9.27 -2.80 -0.46
N ASN A 25 -9.22 -3.93 -1.18
CA ASN A 25 -9.06 -3.96 -2.64
C ASN A 25 -10.30 -3.42 -3.36
N ALA A 26 -11.50 -3.73 -2.87
CA ALA A 26 -12.73 -3.18 -3.42
C ALA A 26 -12.75 -1.63 -3.29
N MET A 27 -12.26 -1.12 -2.16
CA MET A 27 -12.18 0.32 -1.92
C MET A 27 -11.09 0.99 -2.77
N GLU A 28 -9.96 0.32 -2.98
CA GLU A 28 -8.89 0.80 -3.86
C GLU A 28 -9.42 0.97 -5.29
N ALA A 29 -10.10 -0.05 -5.83
CA ALA A 29 -10.66 0.00 -7.18
C ALA A 29 -11.67 1.14 -7.32
N THR A 30 -12.53 1.31 -6.31
CA THR A 30 -13.51 2.42 -6.25
C THR A 30 -12.80 3.77 -6.21
N SER A 31 -11.79 3.91 -5.37
CA SER A 31 -11.02 5.13 -5.23
C SER A 31 -10.30 5.49 -6.52
N SER A 32 -9.64 4.51 -7.14
CA SER A 32 -8.94 4.64 -8.42
C SER A 32 -9.87 5.13 -9.53
N ALA A 33 -11.10 4.62 -9.61
CA ALA A 33 -12.10 5.08 -10.57
C ALA A 33 -12.48 6.57 -10.36
N PHE A 34 -12.73 6.99 -9.11
CA PHE A 34 -13.07 8.39 -8.81
C PHE A 34 -11.88 9.33 -9.01
N VAL A 35 -10.67 8.93 -8.62
CA VAL A 35 -9.44 9.69 -8.86
C VAL A 35 -9.21 9.82 -10.37
N GLY A 36 -9.39 8.75 -11.13
CA GLY A 36 -9.27 8.75 -12.60
C GLY A 36 -10.27 9.70 -13.26
N HIS A 37 -11.51 9.73 -12.76
CA HIS A 37 -12.53 10.67 -13.24
C HIS A 37 -12.14 12.13 -12.95
N ALA A 38 -11.72 12.42 -11.71
CA ALA A 38 -11.28 13.76 -11.31
C ALA A 38 -10.04 14.23 -12.11
N TRP A 39 -9.08 13.33 -12.31
CA TRP A 39 -7.91 13.56 -13.15
C TRP A 39 -8.27 13.85 -14.60
N GLY A 40 -9.16 13.03 -15.19
CA GLY A 40 -9.65 13.23 -16.56
C GLY A 40 -10.40 14.55 -16.73
N ALA A 41 -11.26 14.91 -15.78
CA ALA A 41 -11.96 16.19 -15.77
C ALA A 41 -11.00 17.39 -15.68
N TRP A 42 -9.95 17.29 -14.86
CA TRP A 42 -8.90 18.31 -14.79
C TRP A 42 -8.11 18.40 -16.11
N ARG A 43 -7.71 17.27 -16.70
CA ARG A 43 -6.99 17.25 -17.99
C ARG A 43 -7.80 17.82 -19.16
N ARG A 44 -9.12 17.60 -19.18
CA ARG A 44 -10.01 18.24 -20.17
C ARG A 44 -10.01 19.76 -20.05
N LYS A 45 -9.93 20.31 -18.83
CA LYS A 45 -9.93 21.76 -18.58
C LYS A 45 -8.61 22.44 -18.96
N VAL A 46 -7.46 21.78 -18.72
CA VAL A 46 -6.14 22.37 -18.98
C VAL A 46 -5.60 22.07 -20.40
N GLY A 47 -6.32 21.22 -21.16
CA GLY A 47 -5.94 20.79 -22.50
C GLY A 47 -5.26 19.42 -22.50
N ILE A 48 -5.72 18.54 -23.39
CA ILE A 48 -5.24 17.16 -23.50
C ILE A 48 -3.85 17.14 -24.15
N ASP A 49 -3.59 18.07 -25.07
CA ASP A 49 -2.37 18.16 -25.89
C ASP A 49 -1.15 18.70 -25.12
N PHE A 50 -1.36 19.45 -24.04
CA PHE A 50 -0.27 19.92 -23.20
C PHE A 50 0.26 18.78 -22.33
N ARG A 51 1.44 18.26 -22.70
CA ARG A 51 2.14 17.19 -21.98
C ARG A 51 2.52 17.56 -20.54
N ARG A 52 2.54 18.86 -20.20
CA ARG A 52 2.94 19.45 -18.90
C ARG A 52 2.02 20.62 -18.51
N ALA A 53 0.84 20.29 -18.01
CA ALA A 53 -0.11 21.23 -17.42
C ALA A 53 0.25 21.55 -15.95
N LYS A 54 0.22 22.83 -15.56
CA LYS A 54 0.42 23.27 -14.16
C LYS A 54 -0.91 23.15 -13.40
N ALA A 55 -0.90 22.44 -12.28
CA ALA A 55 -2.07 22.31 -11.41
C ALA A 55 -2.00 23.34 -10.27
N LYS A 56 -3.13 23.96 -9.92
CA LYS A 56 -3.23 24.66 -8.64
C LYS A 56 -3.27 23.63 -7.50
N ARG A 57 -2.88 24.04 -6.29
CA ARG A 57 -2.94 23.16 -5.10
C ARG A 57 -4.36 22.62 -4.86
N GLU A 58 -5.37 23.44 -5.13
CA GLU A 58 -6.79 23.07 -5.03
C GLU A 58 -7.17 21.94 -6.01
N ASP A 59 -6.64 21.97 -7.24
CA ASP A 59 -6.90 20.90 -8.22
C ASP A 59 -6.28 19.58 -7.78
N VAL A 60 -5.06 19.62 -7.23
CA VAL A 60 -4.37 18.43 -6.71
C VAL A 60 -5.16 17.84 -5.54
N LEU A 61 -5.60 18.67 -4.60
CA LEU A 61 -6.42 18.20 -3.48
C LEU A 61 -7.75 17.61 -3.96
N ARG A 62 -8.38 18.21 -4.97
CA ARG A 62 -9.62 17.68 -5.56
C ARG A 62 -9.43 16.31 -6.20
N ILE A 63 -8.28 16.07 -6.83
CA ILE A 63 -7.93 14.78 -7.45
C ILE A 63 -7.62 13.75 -6.37
N MET A 64 -6.93 14.13 -5.29
CA MET A 64 -6.57 13.22 -4.19
C MET A 64 -7.73 12.90 -3.23
N ARG A 65 -8.76 13.75 -3.18
CA ARG A 65 -9.85 13.65 -2.21
C ARG A 65 -10.50 12.25 -2.13
N PRO A 66 -10.82 11.55 -3.22
CA PRO A 66 -11.40 10.21 -3.13
C PRO A 66 -10.48 9.20 -2.42
N ALA A 67 -9.17 9.24 -2.69
CA ALA A 67 -8.18 8.40 -2.02
C ALA A 67 -8.04 8.72 -0.54
N LEU A 68 -8.05 10.00 -0.16
CA LEU A 68 -7.99 10.39 1.25
C LEU A 68 -9.24 9.95 2.02
N VAL A 69 -10.42 10.02 1.40
CA VAL A 69 -11.66 9.50 2.00
C VAL A 69 -11.58 7.99 2.17
N SER A 70 -11.09 7.26 1.16
CA SER A 70 -10.88 5.81 1.26
C SER A 70 -9.90 5.43 2.39
N VAL A 71 -8.80 6.18 2.55
CA VAL A 71 -7.87 5.99 3.68
C VAL A 71 -8.59 6.09 5.02
N ILE A 72 -9.43 7.12 5.21
CA ILE A 72 -10.17 7.31 6.46
C ILE A 72 -11.12 6.15 6.73
N ILE A 73 -11.87 5.71 5.72
CA ILE A 73 -12.82 4.61 5.88
C ILE A 73 -12.09 3.31 6.24
N ILE A 74 -10.95 3.02 5.59
CA ILE A 74 -10.15 1.84 5.94
C ILE A 74 -9.60 1.92 7.34
N LEU A 75 -9.08 3.06 7.78
CA LEU A 75 -8.61 3.21 9.16
C LEU A 75 -9.74 2.98 10.17
N ILE A 76 -10.95 3.47 9.90
CA ILE A 76 -12.13 3.24 10.75
C ILE A 76 -12.52 1.77 10.83
N ILE A 77 -12.24 0.97 9.80
CA ILE A 77 -12.62 -0.46 9.76
C ILE A 77 -11.47 -1.34 10.25
N GLU A 78 -10.27 -1.17 9.72
CA GLU A 78 -9.10 -2.01 10.02
C GLU A 78 -8.60 -1.80 11.44
N VAL A 79 -8.58 -0.58 11.99
CA VAL A 79 -8.06 -0.35 13.35
C VAL A 79 -8.92 -1.08 14.39
N PRO A 80 -10.27 -0.94 14.40
CA PRO A 80 -11.09 -1.70 15.32
C PRO A 80 -11.02 -3.21 15.07
N LEU A 81 -10.94 -3.66 13.82
CA LEU A 81 -10.83 -5.08 13.49
C LEU A 81 -9.53 -5.68 14.02
N CYS A 82 -8.40 -4.99 13.82
CA CYS A 82 -7.09 -5.38 14.33
C CYS A 82 -7.13 -5.51 15.86
N ILE A 83 -7.69 -4.52 16.57
CA ILE A 83 -7.81 -4.53 18.03
C ILE A 83 -8.73 -5.67 18.48
N PHE A 84 -9.91 -5.81 17.87
CA PHE A 84 -10.89 -6.83 18.25
C PHE A 84 -10.34 -8.24 18.05
N MET A 85 -9.69 -8.51 16.92
CA MET A 85 -9.09 -9.80 16.65
C MET A 85 -7.88 -10.08 17.54
N SER A 86 -7.07 -9.06 17.84
CA SER A 86 -5.92 -9.16 18.75
C SER A 86 -6.33 -9.53 20.18
N LEU A 87 -7.44 -8.98 20.67
CA LEU A 87 -7.91 -9.16 22.05
C LEU A 87 -8.84 -10.37 22.26
N PHE A 88 -9.75 -10.63 21.32
CA PHE A 88 -10.88 -11.55 21.58
C PHE A 88 -10.97 -12.74 20.63
N GLY A 89 -10.51 -12.59 19.38
CA GLY A 89 -11.02 -13.42 18.29
C GLY A 89 -10.03 -14.30 17.56
N CYS A 90 -8.76 -13.88 17.43
CA CYS A 90 -7.88 -14.49 16.42
C CYS A 90 -7.59 -15.97 16.70
N GLN A 91 -7.32 -16.34 17.95
CA GLN A 91 -7.04 -17.74 18.30
C GLN A 91 -8.25 -18.66 18.05
N ARG A 92 -9.45 -18.24 18.45
CA ARG A 92 -10.67 -19.05 18.27
C ARG A 92 -11.03 -19.19 16.79
N PHE A 93 -10.89 -18.11 16.03
CA PHE A 93 -11.13 -18.11 14.59
C PHE A 93 -10.09 -18.96 13.84
N ALA A 94 -8.82 -18.87 14.23
CA ALA A 94 -7.75 -19.70 13.68
C ALA A 94 -7.93 -21.18 14.05
N PHE A 95 -8.45 -21.49 15.24
CA PHE A 95 -8.78 -22.86 15.63
C PHE A 95 -9.92 -23.43 14.78
N TYR A 96 -10.96 -22.63 14.51
CA TYR A 96 -12.06 -23.02 13.62
C TYR A 96 -11.56 -23.36 12.20
N LEU A 97 -10.59 -22.61 11.68
CA LEU A 97 -10.02 -22.84 10.34
C LEU A 97 -9.01 -24.00 10.28
N SER A 98 -8.21 -24.20 11.33
CA SER A 98 -7.08 -25.15 11.30
C SER A 98 -7.37 -26.49 11.96
N GLY A 99 -8.36 -26.58 12.84
CA GLY A 99 -8.61 -27.75 13.69
C GLY A 99 -7.47 -28.08 14.65
N SER A 100 -6.46 -27.21 14.79
CA SER A 100 -5.25 -27.45 15.58
C SER A 100 -5.00 -26.32 16.55
N GLU A 101 -5.00 -26.64 17.85
CA GLU A 101 -4.76 -25.65 18.91
C GLU A 101 -3.35 -25.02 18.82
N LYS A 102 -2.35 -25.82 18.42
CA LYS A 102 -0.99 -25.33 18.20
C LYS A 102 -0.91 -24.32 17.06
N ALA A 103 -1.52 -24.62 15.91
CA ALA A 103 -1.52 -23.69 14.77
C ALA A 103 -2.32 -22.42 15.09
N ALA A 104 -3.43 -22.56 15.83
CA ALA A 104 -4.26 -21.45 16.27
C ALA A 104 -3.52 -20.48 17.20
N ALA A 105 -2.77 -21.00 18.18
CA ALA A 105 -1.97 -20.19 19.10
C ALA A 105 -0.86 -19.43 18.36
N VAL A 106 -0.16 -20.09 17.42
CA VAL A 106 0.87 -19.46 16.59
C VAL A 106 0.26 -18.38 15.69
N THR A 107 -0.92 -18.63 15.10
CA THR A 107 -1.63 -17.64 14.27
C THR A 107 -2.04 -16.41 15.09
N ALA A 108 -2.54 -16.60 16.31
CA ALA A 108 -2.88 -15.51 17.20
C ALA A 108 -1.66 -14.64 17.55
N HIS A 109 -0.52 -15.28 17.80
CA HIS A 109 0.75 -14.59 18.02
C HIS A 109 1.21 -13.80 16.78
N MET A 110 1.12 -14.39 15.58
CA MET A 110 1.39 -13.70 14.31
C MET A 110 0.50 -12.47 14.14
N TRP A 111 -0.79 -12.59 14.46
CA TRP A 111 -1.73 -11.48 14.36
C TRP A 111 -1.33 -10.32 15.26
N GLN A 112 -1.02 -10.59 16.53
CA GLN A 112 -0.62 -9.56 17.50
C GLN A 112 0.68 -8.85 17.11
N THR A 113 1.60 -9.56 16.45
CA THR A 113 2.94 -9.05 16.15
C THR A 113 3.07 -8.40 14.77
N ILE A 114 2.21 -8.76 13.80
CA ILE A 114 2.36 -8.36 12.39
C ILE A 114 1.14 -7.63 11.84
N ASP A 115 -0.08 -7.92 12.30
CA ASP A 115 -1.30 -7.38 11.67
C ASP A 115 -1.36 -5.84 11.73
N TRP A 116 -0.78 -5.22 12.75
CA TRP A 116 -0.69 -3.75 12.81
C TRP A 116 0.14 -3.15 11.65
N CYS A 117 1.13 -3.87 11.12
CA CYS A 117 1.90 -3.44 9.94
C CYS A 117 1.01 -3.42 8.68
N TYR A 118 -0.02 -4.26 8.64
CA TYR A 118 -0.94 -4.33 7.52
C TYR A 118 -1.89 -3.13 7.45
N ILE A 119 -2.06 -2.36 8.53
CA ILE A 119 -2.76 -1.06 8.46
C ILE A 119 -2.00 -0.10 7.53
N PHE A 120 -0.66 -0.07 7.63
CA PHE A 120 0.17 0.71 6.70
C PHE A 120 0.03 0.21 5.26
N TYR A 121 -0.10 -1.10 5.08
CA TYR A 121 -0.38 -1.68 3.77
C TYR A 121 -1.74 -1.22 3.22
N GLY A 122 -2.81 -1.28 4.02
CA GLY A 122 -4.15 -0.79 3.65
C GLY A 122 -4.13 0.67 3.23
N VAL A 123 -3.50 1.54 4.03
CA VAL A 123 -3.32 2.96 3.72
C VAL A 123 -2.50 3.16 2.44
N SER A 124 -1.36 2.47 2.31
CA SER A 124 -0.49 2.58 1.14
C SER A 124 -1.21 2.18 -0.15
N THR A 125 -2.08 1.16 -0.08
CA THR A 125 -2.90 0.67 -1.20
C THR A 125 -3.90 1.75 -1.65
N GLN A 126 -4.57 2.42 -0.71
CA GLN A 126 -5.48 3.52 -1.08
C GLN A 126 -4.74 4.72 -1.66
N LEU A 127 -3.58 5.05 -1.10
CA LEU A 127 -2.75 6.13 -1.61
C LEU A 127 -2.19 5.82 -3.01
N ALA A 128 -1.84 4.56 -3.27
CA ALA A 128 -1.39 4.08 -4.56
C ALA A 128 -2.43 4.24 -5.66
N SER A 129 -3.73 4.20 -5.34
CA SER A 129 -4.82 4.45 -6.29
C SER A 129 -4.65 5.80 -7.04
N ILE A 130 -4.04 6.80 -6.39
CA ILE A 130 -3.75 8.10 -7.02
C ILE A 130 -2.72 7.95 -8.14
N LEU A 131 -1.65 7.21 -7.91
CA LEU A 131 -0.62 6.99 -8.95
C LEU A 131 -1.13 6.04 -10.02
N LEU A 132 -1.86 4.99 -9.64
CA LEU A 132 -2.49 4.05 -10.57
C LEU A 132 -3.42 4.77 -11.54
N ALA A 133 -4.29 5.64 -11.04
CA ALA A 133 -5.25 6.38 -11.87
C ALA A 133 -4.61 7.49 -12.73
N THR A 134 -3.48 8.06 -12.31
CA THR A 134 -2.91 9.26 -12.97
C THR A 134 -1.66 8.96 -13.81
N ARG A 135 -0.75 8.12 -13.31
CA ARG A 135 0.55 7.79 -13.91
C ARG A 135 0.99 6.35 -13.55
N PRO A 136 0.43 5.30 -14.16
CA PRO A 136 0.75 3.90 -13.87
C PRO A 136 2.25 3.56 -13.90
N LYS A 137 3.01 4.21 -14.81
CA LYS A 137 4.48 4.01 -14.91
C LYS A 137 5.22 4.37 -13.63
N TRP A 138 4.77 5.40 -12.91
CA TRP A 138 5.39 5.81 -11.65
C TRP A 138 5.12 4.80 -10.54
N TYR A 139 3.90 4.28 -10.49
CA TYR A 139 3.55 3.19 -9.60
C TYR A 139 4.40 1.94 -9.86
N LEU A 140 4.62 1.59 -11.14
CA LEU A 140 5.49 0.46 -11.49
C LEU A 140 6.93 0.66 -10.99
N TYR A 141 7.54 1.84 -11.20
CA TYR A 141 8.89 2.11 -10.71
C TYR A 141 8.97 2.05 -9.18
N GLN A 142 8.00 2.65 -8.49
CA GLN A 142 7.88 2.60 -7.04
C GLN A 142 7.81 1.14 -6.55
N SER A 143 6.92 0.33 -7.12
CA SER A 143 6.78 -1.09 -6.78
C SER A 143 8.06 -1.89 -7.03
N LEU A 144 8.77 -1.63 -8.14
CA LEU A 144 10.05 -2.27 -8.42
C LEU A 144 11.12 -1.89 -7.38
N VAL A 145 11.20 -0.61 -7.02
CA VAL A 145 12.16 -0.13 -6.00
C VAL A 145 11.89 -0.80 -4.66
N SER A 146 10.64 -0.87 -4.19
CA SER A 146 10.34 -1.57 -2.93
C SER A 146 10.74 -3.04 -2.94
N ASN A 147 10.46 -3.75 -4.04
CA ASN A 147 10.80 -5.17 -4.15
C ASN A 147 12.31 -5.39 -4.21
N PHE A 148 13.04 -4.60 -5.00
CA PHE A 148 14.49 -4.74 -5.14
C PHE A 148 15.29 -4.20 -3.95
N ALA A 149 14.85 -3.11 -3.33
CA ALA A 149 15.58 -2.44 -2.26
C ALA A 149 15.31 -3.02 -0.88
N TYR A 150 14.13 -3.65 -0.67
CA TYR A 150 13.76 -4.20 0.63
C TYR A 150 13.58 -5.72 0.58
N VAL A 151 12.68 -6.22 -0.26
CA VAL A 151 12.31 -7.65 -0.24
C VAL A 151 13.46 -8.56 -0.67
N LEU A 152 14.17 -8.20 -1.74
CA LEU A 152 15.25 -9.03 -2.29
C LEU A 152 16.46 -9.15 -1.35
N PRO A 153 16.98 -8.08 -0.72
CA PRO A 153 18.04 -8.18 0.28
C PRO A 153 17.66 -9.07 1.46
N TRP A 154 16.44 -8.93 1.97
CA TRP A 154 15.95 -9.79 3.06
C TRP A 154 15.82 -11.26 2.63
N ALA A 155 15.40 -11.53 1.39
CA ALA A 155 15.37 -12.88 0.86
C ALA A 155 16.77 -13.53 0.80
N ILE A 156 17.80 -12.76 0.42
CA ILE A 156 19.19 -13.23 0.41
C ILE A 156 19.69 -13.48 1.85
N VAL A 157 19.45 -12.54 2.76
CA VAL A 157 19.88 -12.68 4.17
C VAL A 157 19.28 -13.93 4.81
N CYS A 158 17.99 -14.20 4.57
CA CYS A 158 17.31 -15.39 5.08
C CYS A 158 17.83 -16.72 4.49
N GLN A 159 18.58 -16.69 3.38
CA GLN A 159 19.19 -17.89 2.78
C GLN A 159 20.65 -18.08 3.19
N VAL A 160 21.37 -17.00 3.49
CA VAL A 160 22.83 -17.03 3.67
C VAL A 160 23.23 -17.01 5.16
N VAL A 161 22.40 -16.44 6.03
CA VAL A 161 22.71 -16.30 7.45
C VAL A 161 22.02 -17.41 8.25
N ASP A 162 22.76 -18.05 9.14
CA ASP A 162 22.22 -19.02 10.11
C ASP A 162 21.42 -18.25 11.15
N LEU A 163 20.11 -18.14 10.93
CA LEU A 163 19.21 -17.36 11.79
C LEU A 163 18.95 -18.12 13.08
N ASN A 164 19.29 -17.48 14.20
CA ASN A 164 19.12 -18.07 15.52
C ASN A 164 17.62 -18.28 15.83
N ALA A 165 17.26 -19.46 16.32
CA ALA A 165 15.86 -19.83 16.53
C ALA A 165 15.16 -18.99 17.63
N GLU A 166 15.94 -18.38 18.53
CA GLU A 166 15.45 -17.53 19.62
C GLU A 166 14.90 -16.18 19.11
N ASP A 167 15.47 -15.65 18.02
CA ASP A 167 15.09 -14.36 17.42
C ASP A 167 14.16 -14.49 16.21
N ALA A 168 13.66 -15.70 15.92
CA ALA A 168 12.87 -16.01 14.73
C ALA A 168 11.66 -15.08 14.54
N TRP A 169 10.99 -14.71 15.64
CA TRP A 169 9.85 -13.78 15.60
C TRP A 169 10.25 -12.33 15.32
N THR A 170 11.42 -11.90 15.81
CA THR A 170 11.97 -10.56 15.56
C THR A 170 12.32 -10.41 14.09
N TYR A 171 13.00 -11.40 13.50
CA TYR A 171 13.29 -11.41 12.07
C TYR A 171 12.02 -11.50 11.24
N HIS A 172 11.05 -12.33 11.64
CA HIS A 172 9.78 -12.44 10.94
C HIS A 172 9.01 -11.12 10.91
N SER A 173 8.90 -10.41 12.05
CA SER A 173 8.28 -9.08 12.11
C SER A 173 9.03 -8.05 11.25
N LEU A 174 10.37 -8.11 11.23
CA LEU A 174 11.18 -7.14 10.49
C LEU A 174 11.19 -7.37 8.97
N VAL A 175 11.25 -8.63 8.54
CA VAL A 175 11.16 -9.01 7.12
C VAL A 175 9.78 -8.70 6.57
N PHE A 176 8.73 -9.22 7.21
CA PHE A 176 7.36 -9.10 6.70
C PHE A 176 6.74 -7.75 7.06
N GLY A 177 6.69 -7.40 8.34
CA GLY A 177 6.13 -6.12 8.80
C GLY A 177 6.92 -4.92 8.30
N GLY A 178 8.25 -4.97 8.37
CA GLY A 178 9.10 -3.88 7.89
C GLY A 178 8.95 -3.61 6.39
N SER A 179 8.67 -4.62 5.56
CA SER A 179 8.42 -4.41 4.13
C SER A 179 7.15 -3.59 3.85
N LEU A 180 6.12 -3.76 4.67
CA LEU A 180 4.85 -3.03 4.57
C LEU A 180 5.04 -1.56 4.98
N VAL A 181 5.78 -1.34 6.07
CA VAL A 181 6.12 0.00 6.55
C VAL A 181 7.03 0.74 5.56
N PHE A 182 8.04 0.06 5.01
CA PHE A 182 8.92 0.63 3.98
C PHE A 182 8.11 1.06 2.75
N SER A 183 7.24 0.17 2.26
CA SER A 183 6.39 0.46 1.10
C SER A 183 5.44 1.64 1.33
N PHE A 184 4.95 1.82 2.56
CA PHE A 184 4.16 2.98 2.94
C PHE A 184 4.94 4.30 2.85
N PHE A 185 6.20 4.35 3.32
CA PHE A 185 7.01 5.56 3.19
C PHE A 185 7.41 5.83 1.73
N ASP A 186 7.70 4.78 0.96
CA ASP A 186 8.03 4.92 -0.45
C ASP A 186 6.85 5.49 -1.26
N ILE A 187 5.64 4.96 -1.07
CA ILE A 187 4.46 5.50 -1.78
C ILE A 187 4.19 6.96 -1.39
N LEU A 188 4.36 7.34 -0.12
CA LEU A 188 4.21 8.72 0.34
C LEU A 188 5.23 9.64 -0.34
N LEU A 189 6.49 9.22 -0.43
CA LEU A 189 7.54 10.00 -1.07
C LEU A 189 7.24 10.19 -2.57
N VAL A 190 6.85 9.12 -3.27
CA VAL A 190 6.53 9.18 -4.70
C VAL A 190 5.29 10.05 -4.94
N LEU A 191 4.28 10.00 -4.08
CA LEU A 191 3.10 10.87 -4.13
C LEU A 191 3.44 12.34 -3.87
N MET A 192 4.28 12.62 -2.88
CA MET A 192 4.75 13.98 -2.61
C MET A 192 5.52 14.53 -3.81
N LEU A 193 6.39 13.73 -4.43
CA LEU A 193 7.11 14.11 -5.65
C LEU A 193 6.16 14.33 -6.83
N TRP A 194 5.13 13.50 -6.98
CA TRP A 194 4.10 13.66 -8.01
C TRP A 194 3.34 14.97 -7.82
N ALA A 195 2.83 15.23 -6.62
CA ALA A 195 2.10 16.46 -6.29
C ALA A 195 3.00 17.69 -6.48
N TRP A 196 4.25 17.61 -6.02
CA TRP A 196 5.24 18.67 -6.21
C TRP A 196 5.53 18.96 -7.68
N ARG A 197 5.69 17.93 -8.52
CA ARG A 197 5.90 18.12 -9.97
C ARG A 197 4.68 18.74 -10.65
N LEU A 198 3.46 18.45 -10.20
CA LEU A 198 2.25 19.07 -10.75
C LEU A 198 2.10 20.54 -10.37
N VAL A 199 2.53 20.92 -9.17
CA VAL A 199 2.42 22.30 -8.67
C VAL A 199 3.58 23.19 -9.13
N LYS A 200 4.82 22.68 -9.12
CA LYS A 200 6.04 23.50 -9.29
C LYS A 200 6.58 23.56 -10.72
N ARG A 201 6.36 22.57 -11.59
CA ARG A 201 6.99 22.60 -12.94
C ARG A 201 6.30 23.58 -13.90
N GLN A 202 6.80 24.81 -13.87
CA GLN A 202 7.05 25.64 -15.03
C GLN A 202 8.59 25.56 -15.29
N ASP A 203 8.97 25.41 -16.56
CA ASP A 203 10.29 25.76 -17.12
C ASP A 203 11.51 24.82 -16.94
N ALA A 204 11.91 24.25 -18.09
CA ALA A 204 13.31 24.04 -18.51
C ALA A 204 13.46 23.60 -19.98
N PHE A 205 12.37 23.46 -20.77
CA PHE A 205 12.49 23.30 -22.23
C PHE A 205 11.20 23.78 -22.92
N GLY A 206 11.31 24.91 -23.63
CA GLY A 206 10.33 25.35 -24.64
C GLY A 206 9.56 26.63 -24.33
N SER A 207 10.25 27.75 -24.17
CA SER A 207 9.67 29.06 -24.48
C SER A 207 9.29 29.10 -25.98
N VAL A 208 7.98 29.16 -26.26
CA VAL A 208 7.34 29.62 -27.52
C VAL A 208 7.53 31.17 -27.55
N PRO A 209 7.55 31.95 -28.68
CA PRO A 209 6.82 31.74 -29.94
C PRO A 209 7.49 32.22 -31.26
N ARG A 210 6.91 31.85 -32.41
CA ARG A 210 6.69 32.83 -33.48
C ARG A 210 5.44 32.50 -34.26
N GLN A 211 4.43 33.36 -34.10
CA GLN A 211 3.53 33.68 -35.18
C GLN A 211 4.37 34.05 -36.40
N LEU A 212 4.17 33.35 -37.51
CA LEU A 212 4.35 33.94 -38.83
C LEU A 212 2.95 34.02 -39.41
N GLY A 213 2.38 35.23 -39.32
CA GLY A 213 1.37 35.63 -40.28
C GLY A 213 2.05 35.81 -41.63
N ARG A 214 1.53 35.12 -42.64
CA ARG A 214 1.09 35.69 -43.92
C ARG A 214 0.17 34.68 -44.58
#